data_AF-A0A7S2D3D0-F1
#
_entry.id   AF-A0A7S2D3D0-F1
#
_cell.length_a   1.000
_cell.length_b   1.000
_cell.length_c   1.000
_cell.angle_alpha   90.00
_cell.angle_beta   90.00
_cell.angle_gamma   90.00
#
_symmetry.space_group_name_H-M   'P 1'
#
loop_
_entity.id
_entity.type
_entity.pdbx_description
1 polymer ?
#
loop_
_entity_poly.entity_id
_entity_poly.type
_entity_poly.pdbx_seq_one_letter_code
_entity_poly.pdbx_strand_id
1 'polypeptide(L)'
;LVPIVQIEAQLQQAQQDVESASCWKAVLDTLSKEPYAPKQAFKSVFNRYADNIYLAKGDDRANAYLGGGGTPSSLQTVQYMLRNDLLTNLDNVTQELQYLLRCIKEGQSTVDLEANELGDLRQYFKDLTAGLKQYLDIPPKEDVREARKLAVAGR
;
A
#
# COMPACT_ATOMS: atom_id res chain seq x y z
N LEU A 1 -7.89 10.20 0.42
CA LEU A 1 -6.69 10.22 1.27
C LEU A 1 -6.84 9.45 2.57
N VAL A 2 -7.89 9.65 3.38
CA VAL A 2 -8.03 8.97 4.69
C VAL A 2 -7.76 7.46 4.63
N PRO A 3 -8.36 6.68 3.72
CA PRO A 3 -8.08 5.25 3.66
C PRO A 3 -6.64 4.92 3.22
N ILE A 4 -6.00 5.78 2.41
CA ILE A 4 -4.61 5.59 1.95
C ILE A 4 -3.62 5.83 3.09
N VAL A 5 -3.84 6.86 3.93
CA VAL A 5 -2.99 7.10 5.11
C VAL A 5 -3.22 6.04 6.21
N GLN A 6 -4.42 5.45 6.28
CA GLN A 6 -4.68 4.30 7.14
C GLN A 6 -3.91 3.06 6.65
N ILE A 7 -3.91 2.80 5.34
CA ILE A 7 -3.08 1.76 4.72
C ILE A 7 -1.59 2.00 5.01
N GLU A 8 -1.09 3.24 4.85
CA GLU A 8 0.30 3.59 5.17
C GLU A 8 0.67 3.20 6.60
N ALA A 9 -0.14 3.61 7.59
CA ALA A 9 0.10 3.31 8.99
C ALA A 9 0.04 1.81 9.30
N GLN A 10 -0.92 1.10 8.72
CA GLN A 10 -1.05 -0.36 8.90
C GLN A 10 0.13 -1.11 8.29
N LEU A 11 0.62 -0.70 7.12
CA LEU A 11 1.79 -1.32 6.48
C LEU A 11 3.09 -1.00 7.20
N GLN A 12 3.23 0.19 7.79
CA GLN A 12 4.35 0.52 8.68
C GLN A 12 4.35 -0.36 9.94
N GLN A 13 3.18 -0.61 10.52
CA GLN A 13 3.07 -1.54 11.65
C GLN A 13 3.40 -2.98 11.23
N ALA A 14 2.81 -3.44 10.11
CA ALA A 14 3.08 -4.77 9.58
C ALA A 14 4.58 -4.99 9.29
N GLN A 15 5.28 -3.97 8.77
CA GLN A 15 6.73 -4.03 8.56
C GLN A 15 7.51 -4.27 9.85
N GLN A 16 7.07 -3.72 10.98
CA GLN A 16 7.70 -3.98 12.28
C GLN A 16 7.33 -5.38 12.79
N ASP A 17 6.06 -5.77 12.62
CA ASP A 17 5.54 -7.04 13.13
C ASP A 17 6.21 -8.25 12.44
N VAL A 18 6.53 -8.15 11.15
CA VAL A 18 7.15 -9.26 10.39
C VAL A 18 8.58 -9.59 10.79
N GLU A 19 9.20 -8.79 11.66
CA GLU A 19 10.48 -9.14 12.27
C GLU A 19 10.37 -10.34 13.23
N SER A 20 9.14 -10.73 13.61
CA SER A 20 8.88 -11.91 14.43
C SER A 20 7.98 -12.92 13.70
N ALA A 21 8.43 -14.17 13.62
CA ALA A 21 7.70 -15.27 13.01
C ALA A 21 6.34 -15.53 13.65
N SER A 22 6.19 -15.21 14.94
CA SER A 22 4.91 -15.28 15.65
C SER A 22 3.82 -14.40 15.02
N CYS A 23 4.21 -13.33 14.33
CA CYS A 23 3.31 -12.34 13.78
C CYS A 23 2.99 -12.57 12.29
N TRP A 24 3.78 -13.37 11.57
CA TRP A 24 3.64 -13.56 10.12
C TRP A 24 2.23 -13.97 9.70
N LYS A 25 1.61 -14.89 10.47
CA LYS A 25 0.23 -15.30 10.19
C LYS A 25 -0.76 -14.16 10.37
N ALA A 26 -0.63 -13.37 11.45
CA ALA A 26 -1.53 -12.25 11.72
C ALA A 26 -1.40 -11.15 10.66
N VAL A 27 -0.17 -10.88 10.22
CA VAL A 27 0.10 -9.95 9.12
C VAL A 27 -0.53 -10.46 7.82
N LEU A 28 -0.29 -11.72 7.44
CA LEU A 28 -0.89 -12.30 6.24
C LEU A 28 -2.42 -12.29 6.30
N ASP A 29 -3.02 -12.65 7.44
CA ASP A 29 -4.47 -12.63 7.64
C ASP A 29 -5.05 -11.20 7.53
N THR A 30 -4.25 -10.17 7.84
CA THR A 30 -4.62 -8.76 7.63
C THR A 30 -4.54 -8.38 6.15
N LEU A 31 -3.44 -8.72 5.48
CA LEU A 31 -3.23 -8.44 4.05
C LEU A 31 -4.13 -9.28 3.12
N SER A 32 -4.78 -10.32 3.64
CA SER A 32 -5.76 -11.13 2.91
C SER A 32 -7.19 -10.57 2.96
N LYS A 33 -7.40 -9.43 3.62
CA LYS A 33 -8.71 -8.77 3.79
C LYS A 33 -8.75 -7.43 3.06
N GLU A 34 -9.93 -6.84 2.93
CA GLU A 34 -10.05 -5.48 2.44
C GLU A 34 -9.33 -4.50 3.38
N PRO A 35 -8.66 -3.45 2.83
CA PRO A 35 -8.62 -3.09 1.42
C PRO A 35 -7.51 -3.77 0.60
N TYR A 36 -6.70 -4.65 1.18
CA TYR A 36 -5.51 -5.25 0.54
C TYR A 36 -5.87 -6.31 -0.51
N ALA A 37 -6.89 -7.11 -0.23
CA ALA A 37 -7.41 -8.14 -1.13
C ALA A 37 -8.94 -8.05 -1.27
N PRO A 38 -9.51 -8.37 -2.45
CA PRO A 38 -8.83 -8.69 -3.70
C PRO A 38 -8.15 -7.45 -4.33
N LYS A 39 -7.26 -7.63 -5.32
CA LYS A 39 -6.50 -6.53 -5.96
C LYS A 39 -7.37 -5.34 -6.39
N GLN A 40 -8.61 -5.62 -6.79
CA GLN A 40 -9.61 -4.61 -7.17
C GLN A 40 -9.99 -3.70 -6.00
N ALA A 41 -10.16 -4.25 -4.78
CA ALA A 41 -10.45 -3.47 -3.58
C ALA A 41 -9.31 -2.49 -3.30
N PHE A 42 -8.06 -2.96 -3.37
CA PHE A 42 -6.87 -2.11 -3.20
C PHE A 42 -6.86 -0.99 -4.24
N LYS A 43 -6.95 -1.34 -5.53
CA LYS A 43 -7.01 -0.35 -6.62
C LYS A 43 -8.14 0.67 -6.42
N SER A 44 -9.30 0.24 -5.94
CA SER A 44 -10.46 1.12 -5.75
C SER A 44 -10.20 2.24 -4.74
N VAL A 45 -9.39 1.98 -3.69
CA VAL A 45 -9.02 2.97 -2.69
C VAL A 45 -8.20 4.10 -3.31
N PHE A 46 -7.22 3.75 -4.14
CA PHE A 46 -6.35 4.72 -4.82
C PHE A 46 -7.06 5.43 -5.97
N ASN A 47 -7.87 4.70 -6.75
CA ASN A 47 -8.67 5.28 -7.83
C ASN A 47 -9.65 6.32 -7.30
N ARG A 48 -10.38 6.02 -6.21
CA ARG A 48 -11.30 6.98 -5.58
C ARG A 48 -10.62 8.31 -5.25
N TYR A 49 -9.36 8.28 -4.85
CA TYR A 49 -8.62 9.51 -4.61
C TYR A 49 -8.17 10.19 -5.91
N ALA A 50 -7.56 9.46 -6.84
CA ALA A 50 -7.15 9.99 -8.13
C ALA A 50 -8.35 10.62 -8.87
N ASP A 51 -9.46 9.89 -8.97
CA ASP A 51 -10.70 10.34 -9.59
C ASP A 51 -11.22 11.61 -8.94
N ASN A 52 -11.19 11.72 -7.60
CA ASN A 52 -11.64 12.90 -6.88
C ASN A 52 -10.79 14.17 -7.13
N ILE A 53 -9.47 14.03 -7.34
CA ILE A 53 -8.61 15.19 -7.64
C ILE A 53 -8.80 15.65 -9.09
N TYR A 54 -8.94 14.71 -10.02
CA TYR A 54 -8.95 15.01 -11.45
C TYR A 54 -10.36 15.29 -12.02
N LEU A 55 -11.43 15.00 -11.25
CA LEU A 55 -12.83 15.24 -11.64
C LEU A 55 -13.53 16.36 -10.83
N ALA A 56 -12.89 16.95 -9.81
CA ALA A 56 -13.47 18.07 -9.08
C ALA A 56 -13.57 19.30 -10.01
N LYS A 57 -14.80 19.63 -10.44
CA LYS A 57 -15.07 20.84 -11.24
C LYS A 57 -14.64 22.08 -10.44
N GLY A 58 -13.61 22.78 -10.92
CA GLY A 58 -13.12 24.03 -10.32
C GLY A 58 -11.71 23.96 -9.71
N ASP A 59 -11.05 22.80 -9.75
CA ASP A 59 -9.61 22.70 -9.46
C ASP A 59 -8.81 22.88 -10.77
N ASP A 60 -7.73 23.67 -10.75
CA ASP A 60 -6.77 23.83 -11.87
C ASP A 60 -6.14 22.49 -12.31
N ARG A 61 -6.40 21.42 -11.55
CA ARG A 61 -5.98 20.03 -11.77
C ARG A 61 -7.04 19.16 -12.46
N ALA A 62 -8.23 19.67 -12.74
CA ALA A 62 -9.29 18.94 -13.44
C ALA A 62 -8.83 18.58 -14.86
N ASN A 63 -8.66 17.28 -15.14
CA ASN A 63 -8.01 16.85 -16.37
C ASN A 63 -9.06 16.47 -17.43
N ALA A 64 -9.00 17.15 -18.58
CA ALA A 64 -9.83 16.92 -19.76
C ALA A 64 -9.73 15.49 -20.34
N TYR A 65 -8.78 14.67 -19.86
CA TYR A 65 -8.60 13.26 -20.27
C TYR A 65 -9.84 12.40 -20.01
N LEU A 66 -10.49 12.57 -18.85
CA LEU A 66 -11.69 11.81 -18.50
C LEU A 66 -12.96 12.32 -19.21
N GLY A 67 -12.87 13.47 -19.90
CA GLY A 67 -13.88 14.01 -20.81
C GLY A 67 -13.70 13.61 -22.29
N GLY A 68 -12.72 12.75 -22.59
CA GLY A 68 -12.53 12.17 -23.93
C GLY A 68 -11.60 12.93 -24.88
N GLY A 69 -10.73 13.85 -24.41
CA GLY A 69 -9.85 14.60 -25.32
C GLY A 69 -8.52 15.17 -24.78
N GLY A 70 -8.17 14.98 -23.51
CA GLY A 70 -6.88 15.47 -22.98
C GLY A 70 -5.68 14.57 -23.30
N THR A 71 -4.46 14.95 -22.88
CA THR A 71 -3.30 14.04 -22.68
C THR A 71 -3.13 13.81 -21.17
N PRO A 72 -2.78 12.61 -20.66
CA PRO A 72 -2.68 12.41 -19.22
C PRO A 72 -1.61 13.36 -18.66
N SER A 73 -1.89 14.03 -17.55
CA SER A 73 -0.85 14.83 -16.89
C SER A 73 0.27 13.90 -16.41
N SER A 74 1.52 14.36 -16.39
CA SER A 74 2.66 13.58 -15.88
C SER A 74 2.39 13.01 -14.48
N LEU A 75 1.69 13.74 -13.61
CA LEU A 75 1.33 13.33 -12.25
C LEU A 75 0.32 12.17 -12.20
N GLN A 76 -0.63 12.11 -13.13
CA GLN A 76 -1.57 10.98 -13.23
C GLN A 76 -0.84 9.69 -13.59
N THR A 77 0.05 9.76 -14.58
CA THR A 77 0.87 8.63 -14.99
C THR A 77 1.75 8.16 -13.83
N VAL A 78 2.37 9.09 -13.09
CA VAL A 78 3.18 8.77 -11.91
C VAL A 78 2.33 8.10 -10.81
N GLN A 79 1.16 8.65 -10.47
CA GLN A 79 0.28 8.02 -9.47
C GLN A 79 -0.19 6.63 -9.89
N TYR A 80 -0.48 6.43 -11.17
CA TYR A 80 -0.85 5.13 -11.72
C TYR A 80 0.30 4.12 -11.63
N MET A 81 1.52 4.52 -11.98
CA MET A 81 2.72 3.69 -11.87
C MET A 81 2.97 3.31 -10.41
N LEU A 82 3.02 4.29 -9.51
CA LEU A 82 3.21 4.07 -8.08
C LEU A 82 2.16 3.12 -7.49
N ARG A 83 0.87 3.26 -7.86
CA ARG A 83 -0.18 2.34 -7.41
C ARG A 83 0.07 0.91 -7.88
N ASN A 84 0.55 0.72 -9.11
CA ASN A 84 0.85 -0.61 -9.63
C ASN A 84 2.09 -1.20 -8.94
N ASP A 85 3.12 -0.41 -8.70
CA ASP A 85 4.32 -0.85 -7.97
C ASP A 85 3.95 -1.26 -6.53
N LEU A 86 3.10 -0.48 -5.87
CA LEU A 86 2.51 -0.82 -4.57
C LEU A 86 1.79 -2.17 -4.60
N LEU A 87 0.99 -2.41 -5.64
CA LEU A 87 0.26 -3.66 -5.77
C LEU A 87 1.19 -4.85 -5.98
N THR A 88 2.23 -4.70 -6.81
CA THR A 88 3.25 -5.73 -7.02
C THR A 88 3.99 -6.05 -5.74
N ASN A 89 4.43 -5.04 -4.98
CA ASN A 89 5.11 -5.27 -3.71
C ASN A 89 4.20 -5.90 -2.66
N LEU A 90 2.91 -5.54 -2.64
CA LEU A 90 1.92 -6.18 -1.77
C LEU A 90 1.74 -7.68 -2.11
N ASP A 91 1.70 -8.01 -3.40
CA ASP A 91 1.66 -9.40 -3.87
C ASP A 91 2.93 -10.17 -3.48
N ASN A 92 4.11 -9.53 -3.58
CA ASN A 92 5.38 -10.14 -3.20
C ASN A 92 5.43 -10.40 -1.69
N VAL A 93 5.04 -9.42 -0.87
CA VAL A 93 4.93 -9.59 0.60
C VAL A 93 4.01 -10.76 0.97
N THR A 94 2.84 -10.82 0.35
CA THR A 94 1.86 -11.88 0.67
C THR A 94 2.33 -13.26 0.23
N GLN A 95 2.96 -13.38 -0.94
CA GLN A 95 3.57 -14.64 -1.39
C GLN A 95 4.74 -15.08 -0.50
N GLU A 96 5.59 -14.14 -0.10
CA GLU A 96 6.73 -14.42 0.76
C GLU A 96 6.29 -14.88 2.16
N LEU A 97 5.30 -14.21 2.76
CA LEU A 97 4.68 -14.65 4.01
C LEU A 97 4.06 -16.05 3.89
N GLN A 98 3.42 -16.36 2.77
CA GLN A 98 2.87 -17.70 2.53
C GLN A 98 3.96 -18.76 2.42
N TYR A 99 5.08 -18.45 1.76
CA TYR A 99 6.25 -19.30 1.66
C TYR A 99 6.85 -19.58 3.05
N LEU A 100 7.15 -18.55 3.83
CA LEU A 100 7.72 -18.67 5.17
C LEU A 100 6.80 -19.46 6.12
N LEU A 101 5.49 -19.23 6.07
CA LEU A 101 4.52 -20.00 6.86
C LEU A 101 4.41 -21.47 6.41
N ARG A 102 4.64 -21.76 5.12
CA ARG A 102 4.71 -23.13 4.62
C ARG A 102 5.97 -23.83 5.11
N CYS A 103 7.11 -23.17 5.08
CA CYS A 103 8.38 -23.65 5.63
C CYS A 103 8.26 -24.09 7.10
N ILE A 104 7.61 -23.27 7.93
CA ILE A 104 7.32 -23.63 9.33
C ILE A 104 6.48 -24.90 9.42
N LYS A 105 5.43 -25.04 8.57
CA LYS A 105 4.58 -26.24 8.55
C LYS A 105 5.33 -27.50 8.09
N GLU A 106 6.34 -27.34 7.24
CA GLU A 106 7.23 -28.41 6.78
C GLU A 106 8.33 -28.74 7.80
N GLY A 107 8.36 -28.06 8.96
CA GLY A 107 9.23 -28.37 10.09
C GLY A 107 10.50 -27.53 10.18
N GLN A 108 10.64 -26.47 9.38
CA GLN A 108 11.78 -25.56 9.50
C GLN A 108 11.69 -24.71 10.78
N SER A 109 12.84 -24.44 11.39
CA SER A 109 12.97 -23.62 12.60
C SER A 109 12.65 -22.16 12.31
N THR A 110 11.80 -21.54 13.12
CA THR A 110 11.50 -20.11 13.00
C THR A 110 12.73 -19.25 13.21
N VAL A 111 13.64 -19.66 14.11
CA VAL A 111 14.89 -18.94 14.40
C VAL A 111 15.81 -18.92 13.17
N ASP A 112 15.87 -20.03 12.43
CA ASP A 112 16.71 -20.11 11.22
C ASP A 112 16.12 -19.27 10.08
N LEU A 113 14.79 -19.28 9.94
CA LEU A 113 14.09 -18.46 8.94
C LEU A 113 14.24 -16.96 9.24
N GLU A 114 14.08 -16.55 10.49
CA GLU A 114 14.27 -15.15 10.91
C GLU A 114 15.70 -14.65 10.63
N ALA A 115 16.70 -15.51 10.82
CA ALA A 115 18.10 -15.17 10.61
C ALA A 115 18.48 -15.08 9.13
N ASN A 116 17.91 -15.93 8.26
CA ASN A 116 18.44 -16.14 6.91
C ASN A 116 17.47 -15.77 5.79
N GLU A 117 16.15 -15.87 6.01
CA GLU A 117 15.14 -15.76 4.93
C GLU A 117 14.34 -14.45 4.98
N LEU A 118 14.53 -13.59 5.99
CA LEU A 118 13.81 -12.31 6.09
C LEU A 118 14.27 -11.23 5.09
N GLY A 119 15.33 -11.47 4.32
CA GLY A 119 15.92 -10.47 3.42
C GLY A 119 14.92 -9.92 2.39
N ASP A 120 14.27 -10.81 1.67
CA ASP A 120 13.32 -10.45 0.61
C ASP A 120 12.06 -9.80 1.19
N LEU A 121 11.52 -10.38 2.27
CA LEU A 121 10.34 -9.82 2.96
C LEU A 121 10.59 -8.37 3.42
N ARG A 122 11.75 -8.10 4.04
CA ARG A 122 12.14 -6.75 4.47
C ARG A 122 12.26 -5.80 3.30
N GLN A 123 12.84 -6.24 2.19
CA GLN A 123 13.00 -5.43 0.99
C GLN A 123 11.63 -5.09 0.37
N TYR A 124 10.72 -6.06 0.25
CA TYR A 124 9.38 -5.81 -0.28
C TYR A 124 8.57 -4.84 0.59
N PHE A 125 8.63 -4.95 1.92
CA PHE A 125 7.98 -3.97 2.81
C PHE A 125 8.61 -2.58 2.71
N LYS A 126 9.94 -2.49 2.57
CA LYS A 126 10.64 -1.23 2.39
C LYS A 126 10.20 -0.54 1.10
N ASP A 127 10.10 -1.28 -0.01
CA ASP A 127 9.67 -0.74 -1.30
C ASP A 127 8.18 -0.36 -1.27
N LEU A 128 7.35 -1.16 -0.60
CA LEU A 128 5.93 -0.87 -0.40
C LEU A 128 5.72 0.44 0.39
N THR A 129 6.40 0.60 1.52
CA THR A 129 6.30 1.80 2.35
C THR A 129 6.91 3.03 1.68
N ALA A 130 8.03 2.88 0.97
CA ALA A 130 8.63 3.95 0.19
C ALA A 130 7.74 4.41 -0.97
N GLY A 131 7.13 3.47 -1.71
CA GLY A 131 6.19 3.78 -2.79
C GLY A 131 4.95 4.52 -2.28
N LEU A 132 4.46 4.17 -1.08
CA LEU A 132 3.31 4.82 -0.44
C LEU A 132 3.64 6.25 -0.04
N LYS A 133 4.84 6.47 0.50
CA LYS A 133 5.33 7.82 0.80
C LYS A 133 5.41 8.66 -0.46
N GLN A 134 6.01 8.14 -1.53
CA GLN A 134 6.07 8.85 -2.82
C GLN A 134 4.68 9.16 -3.37
N TYR A 135 3.72 8.23 -3.24
CA TYR A 135 2.34 8.46 -3.65
C TYR A 135 1.69 9.59 -2.85
N LEU A 136 1.93 9.64 -1.53
CA LEU A 136 1.40 10.67 -0.62
C LEU A 136 2.15 12.01 -0.70
N ASP A 137 3.28 12.10 -1.39
CA ASP A 137 3.99 13.36 -1.68
C ASP A 137 3.40 14.13 -2.88
N ILE A 138 2.57 13.48 -3.71
CA ILE A 138 1.90 14.09 -4.87
C ILE A 138 0.72 15.02 -4.47
N PRO A 139 -0.18 14.61 -3.55
CA PRO A 139 -1.19 15.49 -2.96
C PRO A 139 -0.62 16.76 -2.30
N PRO A 140 -1.44 17.82 -2.14
CA PRO A 140 -1.11 18.90 -1.22
C PRO A 140 -0.84 18.39 0.19
N LYS A 141 0.23 18.90 0.81
CA LYS A 141 0.63 18.50 2.17
C LYS A 141 -0.45 18.75 3.22
N GLU A 142 -1.23 19.82 3.05
CA GLU A 142 -2.35 20.16 3.94
C GLU A 142 -3.43 19.08 3.91
N ASP A 143 -3.82 18.59 2.72
CA ASP A 143 -4.83 17.53 2.56
C ASP A 143 -4.37 16.22 3.19
N VAL A 144 -3.09 15.88 3.04
CA VAL A 144 -2.48 14.70 3.67
C VAL A 144 -2.48 14.85 5.19
N ARG A 145 -2.16 16.04 5.71
CA ARG A 145 -2.15 16.33 7.14
C ARG A 145 -3.56 16.21 7.73
N GLU A 146 -4.57 16.78 7.09
CA GLU A 146 -5.96 16.65 7.55
C GLU A 146 -6.45 15.20 7.45
N ALA A 147 -6.09 14.48 6.38
CA ALA A 147 -6.39 13.06 6.28
C ALA A 147 -5.77 12.23 7.41
N ARG A 148 -4.52 12.52 7.80
CA ARG A 148 -3.85 11.88 8.95
C ARG A 148 -4.59 12.17 10.27
N LYS A 149 -5.04 13.41 10.49
CA LYS A 149 -5.83 13.76 11.69
C LYS A 149 -7.14 12.96 11.74
N LEU A 150 -7.89 12.93 10.63
CA LEU A 150 -9.15 12.20 10.53
C LEU A 150 -8.97 10.69 10.71
N ALA A 151 -7.86 10.13 10.21
CA ALA A 151 -7.54 8.71 10.36
C ALA A 151 -7.28 8.28 11.81
N VAL A 152 -6.81 9.21 12.66
CA VAL A 152 -6.60 8.97 14.10
C VAL A 152 -7.88 9.21 14.90
N ALA A 153 -8.67 10.23 14.54
CA ALA A 153 -9.92 10.58 15.25
C ALA A 153 -11.06 9.57 15.04
N GLY A 154 -10.97 8.70 14.03
CA GLY A 154 -11.95 7.65 13.75
C GLY A 154 -11.62 6.28 14.33
N ARG A 155 -10.62 6.17 15.23
CA ARG A 155 -10.32 4.96 16.01
C ARG A 155 -10.92 5.08 17.41
#